data_AF-T0ZS30-F1
#
_entry.id   AF-T0ZS30-F1
#
_cell.length_a   1.000
_cell.length_b   1.000
_cell.length_c   1.000
_cell.angle_alpha   90.00
_cell.angle_beta   90.00
_cell.angle_gamma   90.00
#
_symmetry.space_group_name_H-M   'P 1'
#
loop_
_entity.id
_entity.type
_entity.pdbx_description
1 polymer ?
#
loop_
_entity_poly.entity_id
_entity_poly.type
_entity_poly.pdbx_seq_one_letter_code
_entity_poly.pdbx_strand_id
1 'polypeptide(L)'
;MLGSEGLSAPIDRVAEEAGVGVGTIYRHFPTKEALFEAILLSHFDHLVAEARILAGCQDAASGLFALLDRLLAYALDKRDLADALSGAGVDVKAKAGDYKRELEEIGEGLLARAQQQGTLRADVSAAD
;
A
#
# COMPACT_ATOMS: atom_id res chain seq x y z
N MET A 1 -9.98 -3.56 -11.21
CA MET A 1 -11.05 -4.59 -11.23
C MET A 1 -10.62 -5.89 -10.57
N LEU A 2 -9.34 -6.30 -10.61
CA LEU A 2 -8.86 -7.49 -9.87
C LEU A 2 -9.02 -7.43 -8.34
N GLY A 3 -9.14 -6.22 -7.75
CA GLY A 3 -9.31 -6.03 -6.31
C GLY A 3 -10.62 -6.59 -5.73
N SER A 4 -11.70 -6.67 -6.53
CA SER A 4 -13.01 -7.14 -6.02
C SER A 4 -13.18 -8.66 -6.02
N GLU A 5 -12.40 -9.38 -6.83
CA GLU A 5 -12.47 -10.85 -6.91
C GLU A 5 -11.40 -11.54 -6.02
N GLY A 6 -10.39 -10.79 -5.55
CA GLY A 6 -9.34 -11.27 -4.65
C GLY A 6 -8.68 -12.56 -5.16
N LEU A 7 -8.37 -13.49 -4.24
CA LEU A 7 -7.86 -14.83 -4.57
C LEU A 7 -8.82 -15.69 -5.40
N SER A 8 -10.04 -15.22 -5.72
CA SER A 8 -10.95 -15.93 -6.64
C SER A 8 -10.75 -15.55 -8.11
N ALA A 9 -10.01 -14.48 -8.41
CA ALA A 9 -9.85 -14.02 -9.80
C ALA A 9 -9.15 -15.08 -10.68
N PRO A 10 -9.61 -15.35 -11.92
CA PRO A 10 -8.96 -16.29 -12.82
C PRO A 10 -7.58 -15.77 -13.25
N ILE A 11 -6.52 -16.58 -13.14
CA ILE A 11 -5.17 -16.19 -13.59
C ILE A 11 -5.14 -15.90 -15.09
N ASP A 12 -5.97 -16.58 -15.87
CA ASP A 12 -6.08 -16.35 -17.32
C ASP A 12 -6.52 -14.92 -17.64
N ARG A 13 -7.43 -14.35 -16.82
CA ARG A 13 -7.87 -12.96 -16.94
C ARG A 13 -6.77 -11.98 -16.53
N VAL A 14 -5.99 -12.31 -15.49
CA VAL A 14 -4.80 -11.53 -15.10
C VAL A 14 -3.78 -11.49 -16.24
N ALA A 15 -3.56 -12.62 -16.92
CA ALA A 15 -2.65 -12.73 -18.05
C ALA A 15 -3.11 -11.90 -19.24
N GLU A 16 -4.40 -11.95 -19.55
CA GLU A 16 -5.03 -11.15 -20.61
C GLU A 16 -4.91 -9.65 -20.34
N GLU A 17 -5.26 -9.19 -19.12
CA GLU A 17 -5.13 -7.77 -18.73
C GLU A 17 -3.68 -7.30 -18.74
N ALA A 18 -2.73 -8.16 -18.37
CA ALA A 18 -1.30 -7.85 -18.37
C ALA A 18 -0.64 -8.00 -19.76
N GLY A 19 -1.37 -8.49 -20.77
CA GLY A 19 -0.82 -8.72 -22.12
C GLY A 19 0.28 -9.78 -22.18
N VAL A 20 0.30 -10.72 -21.24
CA VAL A 20 1.31 -11.79 -21.14
C VAL A 20 0.66 -13.16 -21.25
N GLY A 21 1.44 -14.16 -21.67
CA GLY A 21 0.98 -15.55 -21.65
C GLY A 21 0.86 -16.11 -20.23
N VAL A 22 -0.16 -16.93 -19.98
CA VAL A 22 -0.37 -17.64 -18.69
C VAL A 22 0.86 -18.44 -18.27
N GLY A 23 1.56 -19.08 -19.22
CA GLY A 23 2.81 -19.80 -18.94
C GLY A 23 3.94 -18.89 -18.45
N THR A 24 3.96 -17.62 -18.87
CA THR A 24 4.91 -16.62 -18.35
C THR A 24 4.56 -16.28 -16.90
N ILE A 25 3.28 -16.08 -16.58
CA ILE A 25 2.86 -15.82 -15.20
C ILE A 25 3.24 -16.99 -14.29
N TYR A 26 2.88 -18.23 -14.62
CA TYR A 26 3.20 -19.39 -13.77
C TYR A 26 4.70 -19.64 -13.63
N ARG A 27 5.51 -19.22 -14.61
CA ARG A 27 6.98 -19.30 -14.51
C ARG A 27 7.56 -18.34 -13.47
N HIS A 28 6.96 -17.15 -13.33
CA HIS A 28 7.37 -16.14 -12.35
C HIS A 28 6.68 -16.31 -11.00
N PHE A 29 5.44 -16.82 -11.01
CA PHE A 29 4.57 -16.99 -9.86
C PHE A 29 4.01 -18.41 -9.88
N PRO A 30 4.74 -19.38 -9.29
CA PRO A 30 4.38 -20.80 -9.37
C PRO A 30 3.03 -21.13 -8.76
N THR A 31 2.53 -20.29 -7.84
CA THR A 31 1.23 -20.42 -7.21
C THR A 31 0.43 -19.13 -7.32
N LYS A 32 -0.88 -19.24 -7.12
CA LYS A 32 -1.79 -18.09 -7.10
C LYS A 32 -1.43 -17.15 -5.96
N GLU A 33 -1.12 -17.70 -4.79
CA GLU A 33 -0.69 -16.94 -3.61
C GLU A 33 0.58 -16.13 -3.91
N ALA A 34 1.56 -16.71 -4.63
CA ALA A 34 2.78 -15.99 -5.02
C ALA A 34 2.50 -14.82 -5.95
N LEU A 35 1.55 -14.97 -6.88
CA LEU A 35 1.12 -13.87 -7.77
C LEU A 35 0.42 -12.76 -6.99
N PHE A 36 -0.53 -13.12 -6.13
CA PHE A 36 -1.28 -12.15 -5.34
C PHE A 36 -0.43 -11.49 -4.25
N GLU A 37 0.54 -12.19 -3.67
CA GLU A 37 1.57 -11.61 -2.81
C GLU A 37 2.33 -10.53 -3.57
N ALA A 38 2.85 -10.84 -4.76
CA ALA A 38 3.60 -9.87 -5.57
C ALA A 38 2.76 -8.66 -5.98
N ILE A 39 1.47 -8.86 -6.28
CA ILE A 39 0.52 -7.76 -6.55
C ILE A 39 0.34 -6.90 -5.30
N LEU A 40 0.17 -7.51 -4.12
CA LEU A 40 0.03 -6.77 -2.86
C LEU A 40 1.30 -5.97 -2.53
N LEU A 41 2.48 -6.54 -2.75
CA LEU A 41 3.76 -5.82 -2.54
C LEU A 41 3.91 -4.64 -3.50
N SER A 42 3.58 -4.82 -4.78
CA SER A 42 3.58 -3.74 -5.77
C SER A 42 2.61 -2.61 -5.38
N HIS A 43 1.48 -2.96 -4.76
CA HIS A 43 0.55 -1.97 -4.23
C HIS A 43 1.14 -1.18 -3.05
N PHE A 44 1.90 -1.81 -2.16
CA PHE A 44 2.64 -1.10 -1.11
C PHE A 44 3.75 -0.20 -1.68
N ASP A 45 4.47 -0.66 -2.71
CA ASP A 45 5.48 0.16 -3.40
C ASP A 45 4.86 1.46 -3.95
N HIS A 46 3.69 1.34 -4.59
CA HIS A 46 2.96 2.51 -5.11
C HIS A 46 2.50 3.45 -4.00
N LEU A 47 1.98 2.89 -2.89
CA LEU A 47 1.53 3.68 -1.75
C LEU A 47 2.69 4.50 -1.15
N VAL A 48 3.85 3.89 -0.97
CA VAL A 48 5.06 4.58 -0.49
C VAL A 48 5.52 5.64 -1.48
N ALA A 49 5.54 5.34 -2.78
CA ALA A 49 5.93 6.30 -3.81
C ALA A 49 5.01 7.54 -3.80
N GLU A 50 3.70 7.35 -3.68
CA GLU A 50 2.74 8.44 -3.54
C GLU A 50 2.95 9.23 -2.24
N ALA A 51 3.18 8.54 -1.12
CA ALA A 51 3.47 9.19 0.16
C ALA A 51 4.71 10.10 0.08
N ARG A 52 5.78 9.65 -0.59
CA ARG A 52 6.98 10.47 -0.84
C ARG A 52 6.67 11.72 -1.68
N ILE A 53 5.76 11.63 -2.64
CA ILE A 53 5.33 12.79 -3.44
C ILE A 53 4.57 13.79 -2.56
N LEU A 54 3.63 13.31 -1.74
CA LEU A 54 2.86 14.15 -0.81
C LEU A 54 3.75 14.82 0.24
N ALA A 55 4.80 14.11 0.70
CA ALA A 55 5.82 14.65 1.58
C ALA A 55 6.55 15.88 0.98
N GLY A 56 6.66 15.93 -0.34
CA GLY A 56 7.29 17.03 -1.09
C GLY A 56 6.43 18.29 -1.23
N CYS A 57 5.13 18.26 -0.88
CA CYS A 57 4.25 19.43 -1.00
C CYS A 57 4.74 20.61 -0.16
N GLN A 58 4.52 21.86 -0.59
CA GLN A 58 4.94 23.04 0.19
C GLN A 58 4.14 23.19 1.49
N ASP A 59 2.84 22.95 1.43
CA ASP A 59 1.97 22.87 2.60
C ASP A 59 2.05 21.46 3.21
N ALA A 60 2.69 21.37 4.37
CA ALA A 60 2.90 20.10 5.05
C ALA A 60 1.61 19.55 5.69
N ALA A 61 0.70 20.43 6.11
CA ALA A 61 -0.57 19.99 6.70
C ALA A 61 -1.45 19.34 5.62
N SER A 62 -1.58 19.99 4.45
CA SER A 62 -2.29 19.39 3.31
C SER A 62 -1.66 18.07 2.86
N GLY A 63 -0.32 17.98 2.80
CA GLY A 63 0.38 16.74 2.50
C GLY A 63 0.07 15.61 3.50
N LEU A 64 0.01 15.94 4.80
CA LEU A 64 -0.33 14.99 5.86
C LEU A 64 -1.77 14.49 5.76
N PHE A 65 -2.74 15.39 5.56
CA PHE A 65 -4.14 14.98 5.40
C PHE A 65 -4.34 14.11 4.15
N ALA A 66 -3.72 14.49 3.03
CA ALA A 66 -3.76 13.67 1.81
C ALA A 66 -3.12 12.29 2.01
N LEU A 67 -2.04 12.20 2.78
CA LEU A 67 -1.43 10.92 3.13
C LEU A 67 -2.40 10.05 3.96
N LEU A 68 -3.03 10.62 4.99
CA LEU A 68 -4.00 9.91 5.82
C LEU A 68 -5.20 9.41 5.00
N ASP A 69 -5.76 10.26 4.13
CA ASP A 69 -6.84 9.87 3.22
C ASP A 69 -6.43 8.70 2.33
N ARG A 70 -5.19 8.71 1.83
CA ARG A 70 -4.69 7.65 0.97
C ARG A 70 -4.48 6.34 1.72
N LEU A 71 -3.96 6.39 2.95
CA LEU A 71 -3.82 5.23 3.83
C LEU A 71 -5.18 4.60 4.15
N LEU A 72 -6.19 5.42 4.45
CA LEU A 72 -7.55 4.95 4.72
C LEU A 72 -8.18 4.29 3.48
N ALA A 73 -8.06 4.92 2.31
CA ALA A 73 -8.55 4.35 1.05
C ALA A 73 -7.89 3.00 0.74
N TYR A 74 -6.58 2.88 0.99
CA TYR A 74 -5.84 1.65 0.80
C TYR A 74 -6.30 0.53 1.75
N ALA A 75 -6.44 0.86 3.03
CA ALA A 75 -6.87 -0.09 4.05
C ALA A 75 -8.26 -0.67 3.75
N LEU A 76 -9.17 0.13 3.19
CA LEU A 76 -10.50 -0.33 2.79
C LEU A 76 -10.48 -1.23 1.54
N ASP A 77 -9.68 -0.90 0.53
CA ASP A 77 -9.65 -1.64 -0.74
C ASP A 77 -8.87 -2.97 -0.64
N LYS A 78 -7.88 -3.05 0.24
CA LYS A 78 -6.91 -4.17 0.25
C LYS A 78 -7.01 -5.12 1.43
N ARG A 79 -7.86 -4.83 2.41
CA ARG A 79 -8.03 -5.69 3.60
C ARG A 79 -8.41 -7.11 3.24
N ASP A 80 -9.41 -7.29 2.38
CA ASP A 80 -9.90 -8.62 2.01
C ASP A 80 -8.82 -9.48 1.34
N LEU A 81 -7.96 -8.85 0.51
CA LEU A 81 -6.83 -9.53 -0.12
C LEU A 81 -5.76 -9.94 0.90
N ALA A 82 -5.41 -9.04 1.82
CA ALA A 82 -4.43 -9.31 2.87
C ALA A 82 -4.92 -10.43 3.82
N ASP A 83 -6.20 -10.42 4.18
CA ASP A 83 -6.83 -11.44 5.03
C ASP A 83 -6.85 -12.80 4.31
N ALA A 84 -7.16 -12.82 3.01
CA ALA A 84 -7.20 -14.05 2.22
C ALA A 84 -5.80 -14.67 2.04
N LEU A 85 -4.76 -13.86 1.80
CA LEU A 85 -3.37 -14.30 1.73
C LEU A 85 -2.87 -14.81 3.09
N SER A 86 -3.22 -14.13 4.18
CA SER A 86 -2.90 -14.57 5.55
C SER A 86 -3.57 -15.91 5.87
N GLY A 87 -4.83 -16.09 5.47
CA GLY A 87 -5.55 -17.36 5.58
C GLY A 87 -4.96 -18.50 4.75
N ALA A 88 -4.27 -18.16 3.65
CA ALA A 88 -3.50 -19.10 2.83
C ALA A 88 -2.08 -19.39 3.36
N GLY A 89 -1.70 -18.80 4.51
CA GLY A 89 -0.41 -19.02 5.15
C GLY A 89 0.72 -18.07 4.72
N VAL A 90 0.42 -17.02 3.97
CA VAL A 90 1.39 -15.96 3.63
C VAL A 90 1.54 -15.00 4.80
N ASP A 91 2.76 -14.77 5.28
CA ASP A 91 3.03 -13.80 6.34
C ASP A 91 3.05 -12.36 5.80
N VAL A 92 1.86 -11.84 5.50
CA VAL A 92 1.66 -10.48 4.98
C VAL A 92 2.21 -9.43 5.95
N LYS A 93 2.09 -9.67 7.26
CA LYS A 93 2.53 -8.72 8.29
C LYS A 93 4.04 -8.55 8.29
N ALA A 94 4.80 -9.64 8.21
CA ALA A 94 6.26 -9.57 8.11
C ALA A 94 6.69 -8.83 6.83
N LYS A 95 6.02 -9.10 5.71
CA LYS A 95 6.32 -8.51 4.40
C LYS A 95 5.95 -7.02 4.30
N ALA A 96 4.90 -6.60 4.99
CA ALA A 96 4.45 -5.20 5.04
C ALA A 96 5.24 -4.34 6.06
N GLY A 97 6.10 -4.94 6.88
CA GLY A 97 6.76 -4.26 8.00
C GLY A 97 7.63 -3.08 7.58
N ASP A 98 8.42 -3.24 6.51
CA ASP A 98 9.30 -2.18 6.01
C ASP A 98 8.49 -1.02 5.40
N TYR A 99 7.43 -1.34 4.64
CA TYR A 99 6.51 -0.33 4.10
C TYR A 99 5.82 0.47 5.19
N LYS A 100 5.35 -0.21 6.25
CA LYS A 100 4.73 0.45 7.40
C LYS A 100 5.70 1.43 8.05
N ARG A 101 6.94 0.99 8.31
CA ARG A 101 7.98 1.83 8.92
C ARG A 101 8.23 3.07 8.07
N GLU A 102 8.36 2.90 6.77
CA GLU A 102 8.64 4.03 5.88
C GLU A 102 7.46 5.03 5.83
N LEU A 103 6.22 4.55 5.81
CA LEU A 103 5.04 5.43 5.87
C LEU A 103 4.95 6.18 7.20
N GLU A 104 5.32 5.53 8.31
CA GLU A 104 5.43 6.17 9.63
C GLU A 104 6.48 7.30 9.61
N GLU A 105 7.67 7.04 9.08
CA GLU A 105 8.75 8.03 8.95
C GLU A 105 8.33 9.23 8.09
N ILE A 106 7.63 9.00 6.97
CA ILE A 106 7.10 10.05 6.11
C ILE A 106 6.05 10.89 6.86
N GLY A 107 5.13 10.24 7.57
CA GLY A 107 4.08 10.89 8.36
C GLY A 107 4.66 11.77 9.47
N GLU A 108 5.64 11.26 10.21
CA GLU A 108 6.37 12.00 11.25
C GLU A 108 7.07 13.24 10.68
N GLY A 109 7.73 13.10 9.52
CA GLY A 109 8.38 14.22 8.83
C GLY A 109 7.40 15.31 8.40
N LEU A 110 6.23 14.92 7.87
CA LEU A 110 5.16 15.84 7.51
C LEU A 110 4.58 16.56 8.73
N LEU A 111 4.33 15.84 9.82
CA LEU A 111 3.83 16.38 11.09
C LEU A 111 4.80 17.44 11.64
N ALA A 112 6.09 17.09 11.77
CA ALA A 112 7.10 18.00 12.29
C ALA A 112 7.20 19.28 11.44
N ARG A 113 7.13 19.15 10.11
CA ARG A 113 7.17 20.30 9.20
C ARG A 113 5.90 21.16 9.30
N ALA A 114 4.72 20.56 9.44
CA ALA A 114 3.46 21.29 9.62
C ALA A 114 3.45 22.08 10.93
N GLN A 115 4.01 21.51 12.00
CA GLN A 115 4.20 22.22 13.27
C GLN A 115 5.18 23.41 13.12
N GLN A 116 6.30 23.22 12.40
CA GLN A 116 7.25 24.31 12.11
C GLN A 116 6.63 25.43 11.26
N GLN A 117 5.70 25.10 10.36
CA GLN A 117 4.94 26.06 9.56
C GLN A 117 3.85 26.77 10.37
N GLY A 118 3.54 26.31 11.59
CA GLY A 118 2.45 26.83 12.41
C GLY A 118 1.05 26.46 11.90
N THR A 119 0.95 25.52 10.95
CA THR A 119 -0.32 25.05 10.38
C THR A 119 -0.94 23.92 11.19
N LEU A 120 -0.15 23.25 12.04
CA LEU A 120 -0.62 22.28 13.02
C LEU A 120 -0.19 22.67 14.44
N ARG A 121 -1.01 22.33 15.44
CA ARG A 121 -0.66 22.57 16.85
C ARG A 121 0.44 21.59 17.29
N ALA A 122 1.31 22.06 18.16
CA ALA A 122 2.47 21.29 18.65
C ALA A 122 2.10 20.16 19.63
N ASP A 123 0.84 20.08 20.08
CA ASP A 123 0.33 19.05 20.98
C ASP A 123 -0.20 17.80 20.27
N VAL A 124 -0.21 17.79 18.92
CA VAL A 124 -0.63 16.63 18.14
C VAL A 124 0.57 15.72 17.86
N SER A 125 0.47 14.44 18.22
CA SER A 125 1.47 13.42 17.90
C SER A 125 0.98 12.48 16.81
N ALA A 126 1.89 11.74 16.16
CA ALA A 126 1.53 10.70 15.19
C ALA A 126 0.80 9.50 15.84
N ALA A 127 0.70 9.46 17.16
CA ALA A 127 0.05 8.40 17.93
C ALA A 127 -1.37 8.78 18.42
N ASP A 128 -1.81 10.02 18.22
CA ASP A 128 -3.17 10.50 18.54
C ASP A 128 -4.14 10.27 17.37
#